data_AF-A0A7X7MU24-F1
#
_entry.id   AF-A0A7X7MU24-F1
#
_cell.length_a   1.000
_cell.length_b   1.000
_cell.length_c   1.000
_cell.angle_alpha   90.00
_cell.angle_beta   90.00
_cell.angle_gamma   90.00
#
_symmetry.space_group_name_H-M   'P 1'
#
loop_
_entity.id
_entity.type
_entity.pdbx_description
1 polymer ?
#
loop_
_entity_poly.entity_id
_entity_poly.type
_entity_poly.pdbx_seq_one_letter_code
_entity_poly.pdbx_strand_id
1 'polypeptide(L)'
;MTEAEVILKKGEGRSLKAGGRWIYDNEVQTINGHFENGDVLLVKDFDGYPLGRGFINQKSKIRIRMMTRNAEQVVDDAFLEMRVRNAWEYRKKTVDTSSCRLIFGEADFLPGLVIDKFEDVLVVESLALGIDRMKMSIIHACKKVLKEDGIDIRGVYERSDAKVREQEGMERTKGFIGESFDTNVMICENGVRYEVDVKDGQKTGFFLDQKYNRLAIQRLCKDASVLDCFTHTGSFALNAGIAGAVHVTGVDASMLAVEQARKNAQLNQLSERVEFICEDVFELLPRLESEGKQFDVVILDPPAFTKSRNSIKNAVKGYREINLRAMKLIKDGGYLATCSCSHFMDFELFTKTIHQAADHVHRRLRQVEFRTQAPDHPILWAADESYYLKFYVFQVVDEK
;
A
#
# COMPACT_ATOMS: atom_id res chain seq x y z
N MET A 1 37.54 -3.12 21.14
CA MET A 1 37.29 -2.06 20.14
C MET A 1 36.06 -1.28 20.60
N THR A 2 36.10 0.04 20.58
CA THR A 2 34.94 0.88 20.92
C THR A 2 33.83 0.67 19.91
N GLU A 3 32.60 0.50 20.39
CA GLU A 3 31.39 0.42 19.56
C GLU A 3 31.29 1.65 18.65
N ALA A 4 30.93 1.45 17.39
CA ALA A 4 30.76 2.56 16.45
C ALA A 4 29.47 3.33 16.75
N GLU A 5 29.55 4.65 16.64
CA GLU A 5 28.50 5.57 17.05
C GLU A 5 28.33 6.72 16.08
N VAL A 6 27.12 7.28 16.02
CA VAL A 6 26.79 8.47 15.25
C VAL A 6 26.32 9.58 16.18
N ILE A 7 26.89 10.78 16.01
CA ILE A 7 26.52 11.98 16.74
C ILE A 7 25.77 12.93 15.80
N LEU A 8 24.59 13.38 16.23
CA LEU A 8 23.77 14.35 15.49
C LEU A 8 24.24 15.78 15.71
N LYS A 9 23.98 16.65 14.72
CA LYS A 9 24.22 18.09 14.86
C LYS A 9 23.28 18.70 15.90
N LYS A 10 23.78 19.73 16.59
CA LYS A 10 22.96 20.50 17.55
C LYS A 10 21.71 21.06 16.87
N GLY A 11 20.53 20.71 17.41
CA GLY A 11 19.23 21.18 16.92
C GLY A 11 18.58 20.31 15.84
N GLU A 12 19.26 19.24 15.39
CA GLU A 12 18.72 18.23 14.47
C GLU A 12 18.09 17.04 15.22
N GLY A 13 17.64 16.01 14.49
CA GLY A 13 16.97 14.83 15.05
C GLY A 13 15.56 15.14 15.56
N ARG A 14 14.94 16.23 15.10
CA ARG A 14 13.61 16.66 15.55
C ARG A 14 12.54 15.65 15.17
N SER A 15 12.58 15.14 13.94
CA SER A 15 11.66 14.11 13.46
C SER A 15 11.79 12.83 14.27
N LEU A 16 13.03 12.41 14.59
CA LEU A 16 13.27 11.30 15.49
C LEU A 16 12.67 11.57 16.88
N LYS A 17 12.92 12.72 17.49
CA LYS A 17 12.34 13.08 18.81
C LYS A 17 10.82 13.09 18.79
N ALA A 18 10.20 13.50 17.68
CA ALA A 18 8.76 13.51 17.47
C ALA A 18 8.12 12.13 17.22
N GLY A 19 8.90 11.05 17.14
CA GLY A 19 8.38 9.69 16.94
C GLY A 19 8.83 9.01 15.64
N GLY A 20 9.46 9.77 14.73
CA GLY A 20 10.00 9.28 13.46
C GLY A 20 11.13 8.27 13.62
N ARG A 21 11.55 7.68 12.50
CA ARG A 21 12.52 6.58 12.45
C ARG A 21 13.74 6.82 11.57
N TRP A 22 13.79 7.96 10.87
CA TRP A 22 14.85 8.28 9.94
C TRP A 22 15.71 9.42 10.44
N ILE A 23 17.00 9.34 10.12
CA ILE A 23 17.98 10.41 10.29
C ILE A 23 18.61 10.61 8.92
N TYR A 24 18.49 11.83 8.40
CA TYR A 24 19.01 12.18 7.09
C TYR A 24 20.51 12.48 7.14
N ASP A 25 21.17 12.36 6.00
CA ASP A 25 22.62 12.61 5.85
C ASP A 25 23.05 14.00 6.31
N ASN A 26 22.21 15.01 6.09
CA ASN A 26 22.44 16.39 6.52
C ASN A 26 22.31 16.60 8.04
N GLU A 27 21.73 15.68 8.79
CA GLU A 27 21.56 15.76 10.26
C GLU A 27 22.77 15.23 11.05
N VAL A 28 23.66 14.47 10.40
CA VAL A 28 24.80 13.83 11.05
C VAL A 28 25.98 14.79 11.19
N GLN A 29 26.54 14.90 12.40
CA GLN A 29 27.74 15.70 12.69
C GLN A 29 29.01 14.87 12.50
N THR A 30 29.12 13.75 13.20
CA THR A 30 30.29 12.87 13.17
C THR A 30 29.89 11.41 13.32
N ILE A 31 30.69 10.52 12.75
CA ILE A 31 30.57 9.07 12.92
C ILE A 31 31.93 8.59 13.45
N ASN A 32 31.92 7.94 14.61
CA ASN A 32 33.13 7.45 15.29
C ASN A 32 33.17 5.92 15.28
N GLY A 33 34.38 5.36 15.30
CA GLY A 33 34.59 3.90 15.28
C GLY A 33 34.58 3.29 13.87
N HIS A 34 34.86 1.99 13.81
CA HIS A 34 34.86 1.24 12.55
C HIS A 34 33.48 0.64 12.29
N PHE A 35 32.96 0.79 11.08
CA PHE A 35 31.68 0.24 10.65
C PHE A 35 31.68 -0.05 9.14
N GLU A 36 30.75 -0.89 8.72
CA GLU A 36 30.36 -1.06 7.33
C GLU A 36 28.92 -0.57 7.10
N ASN A 37 28.59 -0.23 5.84
CA ASN A 37 27.22 0.09 5.48
C ASN A 37 26.31 -1.12 5.73
N GLY A 38 25.26 -0.92 6.51
CA GLY A 38 24.34 -1.95 6.99
C GLY A 38 24.52 -2.31 8.46
N ASP A 39 25.63 -1.90 9.10
CA ASP A 39 25.87 -2.17 10.52
C ASP A 39 24.93 -1.38 11.42
N VAL A 40 24.53 -1.96 12.55
CA VAL A 40 23.76 -1.30 13.59
C VAL A 40 24.69 -0.55 14.52
N LEU A 41 24.48 0.75 14.66
CA LEU A 41 25.29 1.66 15.46
C LEU A 41 24.48 2.30 16.58
N LEU A 42 25.18 2.79 17.61
CA LEU A 42 24.61 3.66 18.63
C LEU A 42 24.40 5.08 18.06
N VAL A 43 23.22 5.65 18.27
CA VAL A 43 22.92 7.03 17.87
C VAL A 43 22.88 7.91 19.11
N LYS A 44 23.57 9.04 19.06
CA LYS A 44 23.66 10.03 20.13
C LYS A 44 23.26 11.42 19.64
N ASP A 45 22.67 12.21 20.54
CA ASP A 45 22.45 13.64 20.31
C ASP A 45 23.78 14.42 20.43
N PHE A 46 23.75 15.71 20.11
CA PHE A 46 24.94 16.57 20.07
C PHE A 46 25.70 16.69 21.41
N ASP A 47 25.01 16.44 22.53
CA ASP A 47 25.54 16.47 23.90
C ASP A 47 25.98 15.08 24.41
N GLY A 48 25.90 14.06 23.56
CA GLY A 48 26.24 12.67 23.89
C GLY A 48 25.08 11.85 24.45
N TYR A 49 23.88 12.43 24.61
CA TYR A 49 22.71 11.68 25.09
C TYR A 49 22.34 10.54 24.13
N PRO A 50 22.16 9.29 24.61
CA PRO A 50 21.85 8.16 23.75
C PRO A 50 20.40 8.18 23.25
N LEU A 51 20.21 8.13 21.93
CA LEU A 51 18.90 8.19 21.25
C LEU A 51 18.39 6.81 20.81
N GLY A 52 19.23 5.77 20.85
CA GLY A 52 18.89 4.40 20.48
C GLY A 52 19.87 3.79 19.49
N ARG A 53 19.43 2.77 18.75
CA ARG A 53 20.26 2.05 17.77
C ARG A 53 19.55 1.97 16.42
N GLY A 54 20.33 2.10 15.36
CA GLY A 54 19.86 2.07 13.97
C GLY A 54 20.95 1.64 13.01
N PHE A 55 20.56 1.12 11.84
CA PHE A 55 21.54 0.72 10.84
C PHE A 55 21.95 1.89 9.96
N ILE A 56 23.24 1.99 9.65
CA ILE A 56 23.82 3.06 8.85
C ILE A 56 23.91 2.69 7.36
N ASN A 57 23.71 3.64 6.46
CA ASN A 57 24.10 3.49 5.06
C ASN A 57 24.60 4.83 4.50
N GLN A 58 25.90 4.91 4.19
CA GLN A 58 26.57 6.09 3.62
C GLN A 58 26.15 6.42 2.18
N LYS A 59 25.51 5.48 1.46
CA LYS A 59 25.02 5.70 0.08
C LYS A 59 23.62 6.31 0.02
N SER A 60 22.80 6.13 1.06
CA SER A 60 21.41 6.61 1.11
C SER A 60 21.32 8.05 1.62
N LYS A 61 20.27 8.80 1.22
CA LYS A 61 19.93 10.08 1.88
C LYS A 61 19.39 9.86 3.29
N ILE A 62 18.71 8.73 3.52
CA ILE A 62 18.32 8.30 4.85
C ILE A 62 19.54 7.58 5.44
N ARG A 63 20.41 8.36 6.10
CA ARG A 63 21.71 7.88 6.59
C ARG A 63 21.55 6.81 7.66
N ILE A 64 20.54 6.92 8.53
CA ILE A 64 20.25 5.94 9.58
C ILE A 64 18.76 5.65 9.62
N ARG A 65 18.42 4.37 9.72
CA ARG A 65 17.06 3.92 10.06
C ARG A 65 17.06 3.26 11.44
N MET A 66 16.24 3.79 12.35
CA MET A 66 16.22 3.41 13.76
C MET A 66 15.47 2.09 13.99
N MET A 67 16.16 1.10 14.54
CA MET A 67 15.58 -0.19 14.96
C MET A 67 14.92 -0.07 16.34
N THR A 68 15.54 0.69 17.25
CA THR A 68 15.10 0.83 18.65
C THR A 68 15.52 2.19 19.22
N ARG A 69 14.71 2.72 20.14
CA ARG A 69 15.03 3.91 20.94
C ARG A 69 15.71 3.56 22.27
N ASN A 70 15.67 2.29 22.65
CA ASN A 70 16.43 1.80 23.79
C ASN A 70 17.88 1.57 23.34
N ALA A 71 18.81 2.39 23.86
CA ALA A 71 20.23 2.31 23.53
C ALA A 71 20.91 1.03 24.03
N GLU A 72 20.33 0.36 25.03
CA GLU A 72 20.85 -0.91 25.57
C GLU A 72 20.29 -2.14 24.82
N GLN A 73 19.31 -1.94 23.93
CA GLN A 73 18.70 -3.06 23.19
C GLN A 73 19.63 -3.55 22.08
N VAL A 74 20.19 -4.74 22.27
CA VAL A 74 20.91 -5.46 21.21
C VAL A 74 19.94 -5.85 20.10
N VAL A 75 20.33 -5.64 18.84
CA VAL A 75 19.54 -6.02 17.66
C VAL A 75 20.02 -7.39 17.18
N ASP A 76 19.52 -8.43 17.84
CA ASP A 76 19.81 -9.85 17.57
C ASP A 76 18.55 -10.59 17.07
N ASP A 77 18.67 -11.90 16.83
CA ASP A 77 17.57 -12.73 16.36
C ASP A 77 16.37 -12.74 17.33
N ALA A 78 16.60 -12.65 18.63
CA ALA A 78 15.54 -12.59 19.63
C ALA A 78 14.75 -11.28 19.54
N PHE A 79 15.43 -10.16 19.34
CA PHE A 79 14.78 -8.87 19.09
C PHE A 79 13.99 -8.87 17.77
N LEU A 80 14.54 -9.45 16.70
CA LEU A 80 13.87 -9.56 15.41
C LEU A 80 12.62 -10.44 15.51
N GLU A 81 12.70 -11.59 16.18
CA GLU A 81 11.54 -12.46 16.43
C GLU A 81 10.46 -11.73 17.24
N MET A 82 10.85 -11.00 18.29
CA MET A 82 9.91 -10.19 19.06
C MET A 82 9.18 -9.16 18.17
N ARG A 83 9.88 -8.50 17.24
CA ARG A 83 9.25 -7.55 16.29
C ARG A 83 8.25 -8.24 15.37
N VAL A 84 8.64 -9.36 14.77
CA VAL A 84 7.76 -10.18 13.92
C VAL A 84 6.52 -10.63 14.69
N ARG A 85 6.70 -11.14 15.90
CA ARG A 85 5.61 -11.59 16.78
C ARG A 85 4.65 -10.45 17.09
N ASN A 86 5.16 -9.27 17.44
CA ASN A 86 4.33 -8.09 17.69
C ASN A 86 3.53 -7.67 16.44
N ALA A 87 4.17 -7.68 15.27
CA ALA A 87 3.50 -7.36 14.01
C ALA A 87 2.37 -8.38 13.70
N TRP A 88 2.62 -9.67 13.92
CA TRP A 88 1.63 -10.73 13.73
C TRP A 88 0.45 -10.65 14.71
N GLU A 89 0.73 -10.47 16.00
CA GLU A 89 -0.31 -10.30 17.03
C GLU A 89 -1.21 -9.08 16.75
N TYR A 90 -0.64 -8.02 16.16
CA TYR A 90 -1.43 -6.88 15.70
C TYR A 90 -2.37 -7.28 14.55
N ARG A 91 -1.89 -8.02 13.54
CA ARG A 91 -2.75 -8.44 12.39
C ARG A 91 -3.89 -9.33 12.86
N LYS A 92 -3.61 -10.30 13.72
CA LYS A 92 -4.62 -11.20 14.30
C LYS A 92 -5.79 -10.47 14.96
N LYS A 93 -5.55 -9.28 15.52
CA LYS A 93 -6.57 -8.48 16.21
C LYS A 93 -7.27 -7.49 15.30
N THR A 94 -6.68 -7.11 14.18
CA THR A 94 -7.11 -5.94 13.40
C THR A 94 -7.61 -6.28 12.02
N VAL A 95 -7.23 -7.44 11.47
CA VAL A 95 -7.59 -7.84 10.11
C VAL A 95 -7.90 -9.32 9.98
N ASP A 96 -8.50 -9.70 8.85
CA ASP A 96 -8.45 -11.08 8.37
C ASP A 96 -7.03 -11.41 7.88
N THR A 97 -6.46 -12.48 8.44
CA THR A 97 -5.08 -12.91 8.27
C THR A 97 -4.88 -14.01 7.23
N SER A 98 -5.93 -14.45 6.53
CA SER A 98 -5.85 -15.35 5.37
C SER A 98 -4.80 -14.84 4.38
N SER A 99 -4.98 -13.60 3.92
CA SER A 99 -4.01 -12.84 3.14
C SER A 99 -3.92 -11.41 3.68
N CYS A 100 -2.75 -10.96 4.13
CA CYS A 100 -2.56 -9.64 4.73
C CYS A 100 -1.10 -9.19 4.62
N ARG A 101 -0.86 -7.89 4.74
CA ARG A 101 0.49 -7.37 4.93
C ARG A 101 0.98 -7.71 6.33
N LEU A 102 1.90 -8.66 6.45
CA LEU A 102 2.46 -9.12 7.72
C LEU A 102 3.41 -8.09 8.34
N ILE A 103 4.27 -7.48 7.51
CA ILE A 103 5.25 -6.46 7.92
C ILE A 103 5.13 -5.27 6.97
N PHE A 104 5.00 -4.06 7.53
CA PHE A 104 4.91 -2.80 6.81
C PHE A 104 6.00 -1.80 7.26
N GLY A 105 7.25 -2.19 7.06
CA GLY A 105 8.42 -1.32 7.19
C GLY A 105 8.55 -0.66 8.56
N GLU A 106 8.64 0.67 8.53
CA GLU A 106 8.75 1.54 9.70
C GLU A 106 7.58 1.35 10.68
N ALA A 107 6.37 1.05 10.18
CA ALA A 107 5.17 0.86 10.99
C ALA A 107 5.24 -0.35 11.92
N ASP A 108 5.98 -1.38 11.50
CA ASP A 108 6.27 -2.58 12.30
C ASP A 108 7.66 -2.57 12.92
N PHE A 109 8.33 -1.41 12.85
CA PHE A 109 9.65 -1.19 13.42
C PHE A 109 10.73 -2.10 12.81
N LEU A 110 10.56 -2.45 11.53
CA LEU A 110 11.53 -3.15 10.69
C LEU A 110 11.75 -2.30 9.42
N PRO A 111 12.46 -1.15 9.53
CA PRO A 111 12.49 -0.12 8.51
C PRO A 111 12.99 -0.62 7.15
N GLY A 112 12.21 -0.38 6.10
CA GLY A 112 12.54 -0.81 4.74
C GLY A 112 12.24 -2.27 4.43
N LEU A 113 11.53 -3.02 5.29
CA LEU A 113 11.10 -4.38 4.98
C LEU A 113 9.57 -4.45 4.86
N VAL A 114 9.08 -4.99 3.75
CA VAL A 114 7.67 -5.32 3.55
C VAL A 114 7.56 -6.83 3.38
N ILE A 115 6.60 -7.44 4.08
CA ILE A 115 6.25 -8.85 3.88
C ILE A 115 4.73 -8.93 3.73
N ASP A 116 4.28 -9.36 2.57
CA ASP A 116 2.89 -9.73 2.32
C ASP A 116 2.73 -11.24 2.49
N LYS A 117 1.67 -11.65 3.17
CA LYS A 117 1.26 -13.05 3.32
C LYS A 117 0.05 -13.29 2.42
N PHE A 118 0.13 -14.28 1.54
CA PHE A 118 -0.98 -14.77 0.73
C PHE A 118 -1.21 -16.24 1.06
N GLU A 119 -2.22 -16.53 1.86
CA GLU A 119 -2.47 -17.86 2.44
C GLU A 119 -1.20 -18.44 3.10
N ASP A 120 -0.55 -19.41 2.45
CA ASP A 120 0.64 -20.14 2.89
C ASP A 120 1.94 -19.67 2.21
N VAL A 121 1.92 -18.54 1.50
CA VAL A 121 3.08 -17.94 0.83
C VAL A 121 3.44 -16.60 1.44
N LEU A 122 4.74 -16.34 1.59
CA LEU A 122 5.26 -15.00 1.92
C LEU A 122 5.91 -14.36 0.69
N VAL A 123 5.61 -13.09 0.47
CA VAL A 123 6.25 -12.25 -0.55
C VAL A 123 7.02 -11.14 0.17
N VAL A 124 8.32 -11.08 -0.07
CA VAL A 124 9.24 -10.21 0.68
C VAL A 124 9.80 -9.14 -0.24
N GLU A 125 9.70 -7.89 0.18
CA GLU A 125 10.36 -6.75 -0.46
C GLU A 125 11.27 -6.09 0.58
N SER A 126 12.58 -6.12 0.31
CA SER A 126 13.61 -5.54 1.17
C SER A 126 14.22 -4.34 0.46
N LEU A 127 14.10 -3.16 1.06
CA LEU A 127 14.34 -1.87 0.42
C LEU A 127 15.45 -1.05 1.09
N ALA A 128 16.08 -1.56 2.15
CA ALA A 128 17.15 -0.87 2.87
C ALA A 128 18.28 -1.83 3.22
N LEU A 129 19.53 -1.37 3.16
CA LEU A 129 20.70 -2.26 3.23
C LEU A 129 20.83 -3.01 4.57
N GLY A 130 20.62 -2.32 5.70
CA GLY A 130 20.77 -2.95 7.02
C GLY A 130 19.72 -4.03 7.27
N ILE A 131 18.47 -3.78 6.90
CA ILE A 131 17.41 -4.79 7.05
C ILE A 131 17.57 -5.95 6.05
N ASP A 132 18.14 -5.70 4.86
CA ASP A 132 18.43 -6.75 3.88
C ASP A 132 19.44 -7.77 4.41
N ARG A 133 20.45 -7.33 5.19
CA ARG A 133 21.40 -8.20 5.88
C ARG A 133 20.72 -9.10 6.94
N MET A 134 19.62 -8.64 7.54
CA MET A 134 18.86 -9.35 8.58
C MET A 134 17.65 -10.11 8.03
N LYS A 135 17.34 -9.96 6.73
CA LYS A 135 16.13 -10.47 6.07
C LYS A 135 15.91 -11.95 6.31
N MET A 136 16.97 -12.76 6.22
CA MET A 136 16.85 -14.20 6.42
C MET A 136 16.43 -14.53 7.86
N SER A 137 17.03 -13.92 8.89
CA SER A 137 16.59 -14.11 10.29
C SER A 137 15.12 -13.72 10.47
N ILE A 138 14.68 -12.61 9.86
CA ILE A 138 13.30 -12.15 9.94
C ILE A 138 12.33 -13.13 9.25
N ILE A 139 12.69 -13.66 8.08
CA ILE A 139 11.88 -14.68 7.38
C ILE A 139 11.77 -15.95 8.23
N HIS A 140 12.86 -16.42 8.84
CA HIS A 140 12.82 -17.57 9.74
C HIS A 140 11.90 -17.31 10.95
N ALA A 141 11.98 -16.12 11.55
CA ALA A 141 11.08 -15.71 12.62
C ALA A 141 9.61 -15.68 12.15
N CYS A 142 9.32 -15.20 10.93
CA CYS A 142 7.97 -15.21 10.37
C CYS A 142 7.44 -16.65 10.26
N LYS A 143 8.21 -17.56 9.66
CA LYS A 143 7.82 -18.97 9.54
C LYS A 143 7.58 -19.61 10.90
N LYS A 144 8.44 -19.34 11.88
CA LYS A 144 8.29 -19.85 13.25
C LYS A 144 7.00 -19.34 13.91
N VAL A 145 6.80 -18.04 13.94
CA VAL A 145 5.64 -17.39 14.58
C VAL A 145 4.33 -17.83 13.92
N LEU A 146 4.28 -17.91 12.58
CA LEU A 146 3.09 -18.36 11.86
C LEU A 146 2.79 -19.85 12.11
N LYS A 147 3.83 -20.68 12.21
CA LYS A 147 3.69 -22.11 12.51
C LYS A 147 3.13 -22.37 13.91
N GLU A 148 3.45 -21.53 14.89
CA GLU A 148 2.87 -21.61 16.24
C GLU A 148 1.35 -21.40 16.22
N ASP A 149 0.83 -20.65 15.26
CA ASP A 149 -0.62 -20.46 15.01
C ASP A 149 -1.17 -21.42 13.94
N GLY A 150 -0.47 -22.51 13.65
CA GLY A 150 -0.93 -23.57 12.76
C GLY A 150 -0.83 -23.26 11.26
N ILE A 151 -0.11 -22.20 10.88
CA ILE A 151 0.09 -21.80 9.48
C ILE A 151 1.46 -22.27 9.02
N ASP A 152 1.49 -23.28 8.16
CA ASP A 152 2.73 -23.75 7.53
C ASP A 152 2.97 -23.00 6.23
N ILE A 153 4.14 -22.37 6.10
CA ILE A 153 4.48 -21.56 4.93
C ILE A 153 5.14 -22.45 3.87
N ARG A 154 4.41 -22.71 2.78
CA ARG A 154 4.89 -23.54 1.68
C ARG A 154 6.04 -22.90 0.90
N GLY A 155 6.12 -21.57 0.87
CA GLY A 155 7.04 -20.88 -0.01
C GLY A 155 7.29 -19.42 0.34
N VAL A 156 8.48 -18.92 -0.04
CA VAL A 156 8.83 -17.50 0.09
C VAL A 156 9.38 -16.99 -1.24
N TYR A 157 8.81 -15.90 -1.74
CA TYR A 157 9.24 -15.23 -2.96
C TYR A 157 9.76 -13.83 -2.67
N GLU A 158 10.89 -13.46 -3.24
CA GLU A 158 11.46 -12.12 -3.12
C GLU A 158 11.04 -11.25 -4.32
N ARG A 159 10.52 -10.05 -4.03
CA ARG A 159 10.15 -8.98 -4.97
C ARG A 159 10.88 -7.68 -4.64
N SER A 160 12.17 -7.80 -4.38
CA SER A 160 13.10 -6.69 -4.16
C SER A 160 13.60 -6.10 -5.50
N ASP A 161 12.74 -6.03 -6.52
CA ASP A 161 13.07 -5.51 -7.85
C ASP A 161 12.79 -4.00 -8.02
N ALA A 162 12.42 -3.34 -6.93
CA ALA A 162 12.16 -1.90 -6.89
C ALA A 162 13.45 -1.07 -7.11
N LYS A 163 13.32 -0.01 -7.94
CA LYS A 163 14.42 0.93 -8.24
C LYS A 163 15.03 1.61 -7.02
N VAL A 164 14.28 1.74 -5.92
CA VAL A 164 14.78 2.38 -4.70
C VAL A 164 16.00 1.66 -4.09
N ARG A 165 16.20 0.36 -4.34
CA ARG A 165 17.39 -0.37 -3.89
C ARG A 165 18.70 0.19 -4.44
N GLU A 166 18.68 0.75 -5.66
CA GLU A 166 19.85 1.42 -6.24
C GLU A 166 20.30 2.62 -5.40
N GLN A 167 19.36 3.32 -4.76
CA GLN A 167 19.65 4.46 -3.87
C GLN A 167 20.28 4.02 -2.55
N GLU A 168 20.09 2.76 -2.16
CA GLU A 168 20.74 2.13 -1.02
C GLU A 168 22.07 1.45 -1.42
N GLY A 169 22.43 1.50 -2.71
CA GLY A 169 23.63 0.87 -3.25
C GLY A 169 23.54 -0.65 -3.34
N MET A 170 22.33 -1.18 -3.50
CA MET A 170 22.03 -2.60 -3.64
C MET A 170 21.56 -2.93 -5.07
N GLU A 171 21.82 -4.15 -5.50
CA GLU A 171 21.23 -4.70 -6.72
C GLU A 171 19.75 -4.99 -6.53
N ARG A 172 18.99 -4.90 -7.63
CA ARG A 172 17.59 -5.33 -7.69
C ARG A 172 17.55 -6.84 -7.80
N THR A 173 16.71 -7.50 -7.00
CA THR A 173 16.63 -8.96 -6.98
C THR A 173 15.19 -9.43 -6.92
N LYS A 174 14.93 -10.55 -7.59
CA LYS A 174 13.64 -11.23 -7.63
C LYS A 174 13.88 -12.72 -7.76
N GLY A 175 13.23 -13.55 -6.96
CA GLY A 175 13.44 -14.99 -7.01
C GLY A 175 12.91 -15.75 -5.81
N PHE A 176 13.08 -17.06 -5.82
CA PHE A 176 12.71 -17.93 -4.71
C PHE A 176 13.71 -17.77 -3.56
N ILE A 177 13.20 -17.68 -2.33
CA ILE A 177 14.00 -17.86 -1.11
C ILE A 177 13.74 -19.28 -0.60
N GLY A 178 14.67 -20.17 -0.89
CA GLY A 178 14.53 -21.61 -0.64
C GLY A 178 14.06 -22.36 -1.89
N GLU A 179 13.32 -23.44 -1.69
CA GLU A 179 12.82 -24.28 -2.79
C GLU A 179 11.78 -23.54 -3.65
N SER A 180 11.74 -23.86 -4.94
CA SER A 180 10.72 -23.37 -5.86
C SER A 180 9.35 -23.94 -5.53
N PHE A 181 8.31 -23.13 -5.70
CA PHE A 181 6.91 -23.50 -5.51
C PHE A 181 6.03 -22.86 -6.60
N ASP A 182 4.76 -23.27 -6.69
CA ASP A 182 3.82 -22.62 -7.60
C ASP A 182 3.52 -21.19 -7.15
N THR A 183 3.88 -20.22 -7.98
CA THR A 183 3.74 -18.79 -7.68
C THR A 183 2.33 -18.25 -7.89
N ASN A 184 1.41 -19.08 -8.39
CA ASN A 184 -0.02 -18.75 -8.39
C ASN A 184 -0.62 -19.17 -7.05
N VAL A 185 -1.15 -18.20 -6.32
CA VAL A 185 -1.75 -18.39 -5.00
C VAL A 185 -3.23 -18.06 -5.08
N MET A 186 -4.06 -19.03 -4.72
CA MET A 186 -5.50 -18.83 -4.60
C MET A 186 -5.80 -18.16 -3.26
N ILE A 187 -6.34 -16.95 -3.27
CA ILE A 187 -6.75 -16.24 -2.06
C ILE A 187 -8.27 -16.03 -2.05
N CYS A 188 -8.83 -15.80 -0.87
CA CYS A 188 -10.21 -15.35 -0.72
C CYS A 188 -10.24 -14.07 0.11
N GLU A 189 -10.78 -12.98 -0.45
CA GLU A 189 -10.95 -11.71 0.27
C GLU A 189 -12.39 -11.22 0.09
N ASN A 190 -13.06 -10.91 1.21
CA ASN A 190 -14.45 -10.41 1.22
C ASN A 190 -15.44 -11.30 0.46
N GLY A 191 -15.20 -12.62 0.46
CA GLY A 191 -16.00 -13.61 -0.27
C GLY A 191 -15.64 -13.76 -1.74
N VAL A 192 -14.71 -12.97 -2.27
CA VAL A 192 -14.24 -13.05 -3.65
C VAL A 192 -12.94 -13.84 -3.70
N ARG A 193 -12.89 -14.84 -4.59
CA ARG A 193 -11.68 -15.62 -4.84
C ARG A 193 -10.82 -14.96 -5.92
N TYR A 194 -9.51 -14.98 -5.74
CA TYR A 194 -8.55 -14.45 -6.72
C TYR A 194 -7.42 -15.44 -6.92
N GLU A 195 -6.91 -15.51 -8.14
CA GLU A 195 -5.61 -16.11 -8.42
C GLU A 195 -4.56 -14.99 -8.46
N VAL A 196 -3.61 -15.03 -7.51
CA VAL A 196 -2.54 -14.04 -7.35
C VAL A 196 -1.23 -14.63 -7.84
N ASP A 197 -0.67 -14.02 -8.88
CA ASP A 197 0.69 -14.32 -9.32
C ASP A 197 1.69 -13.48 -8.50
N VAL A 198 2.33 -14.11 -7.50
CA VAL A 198 3.31 -13.43 -6.64
C VAL A 198 4.63 -13.13 -7.35
N LYS A 199 4.86 -13.80 -8.50
CA LYS A 199 6.07 -13.64 -9.29
C LYS A 199 5.91 -12.47 -10.25
N ASP A 200 5.01 -12.54 -11.23
CA ASP A 200 4.94 -11.55 -12.31
C ASP A 200 3.80 -10.53 -12.14
N GLY A 201 2.96 -10.67 -11.12
CA GLY A 201 1.93 -9.70 -10.77
C GLY A 201 2.47 -8.32 -10.33
N GLN A 202 1.62 -7.30 -10.45
CA GLN A 202 1.95 -5.93 -10.03
C GLN A 202 2.20 -5.84 -8.51
N LYS A 203 3.13 -4.95 -8.11
CA LYS A 203 3.66 -4.86 -6.73
C LYS A 203 4.15 -6.24 -6.25
N THR A 204 3.58 -6.74 -5.15
CA THR A 204 3.84 -8.06 -4.56
C THR A 204 2.85 -9.13 -5.05
N GLY A 205 1.96 -8.79 -5.99
CA GLY A 205 0.96 -9.67 -6.61
C GLY A 205 -0.48 -9.13 -6.51
N PHE A 206 -0.85 -8.52 -5.39
CA PHE A 206 -2.21 -8.03 -5.13
C PHE A 206 -2.23 -6.82 -4.17
N PHE A 207 -3.20 -5.93 -4.34
CA PHE A 207 -3.34 -4.70 -3.55
C PHE A 207 -4.15 -4.97 -2.27
N LEU A 208 -3.47 -5.40 -1.21
CA LEU A 208 -4.08 -5.70 0.11
C LEU A 208 -4.55 -4.43 0.85
N ASP A 209 -3.98 -3.27 0.54
CA ASP A 209 -4.30 -1.98 1.16
C ASP A 209 -5.77 -1.53 0.95
N GLN A 210 -6.40 -1.96 -0.15
CA GLN A 210 -7.79 -1.65 -0.48
C GLN A 210 -8.81 -2.65 0.10
N LYS A 211 -8.39 -3.67 0.86
CA LYS A 211 -9.25 -4.77 1.37
C LYS A 211 -10.58 -4.28 1.93
N TYR A 212 -10.55 -3.35 2.88
CA TYR A 212 -11.77 -2.88 3.54
C TYR A 212 -12.54 -1.82 2.77
N ASN A 213 -11.90 -1.17 1.79
CA ASN A 213 -12.58 -0.25 0.88
C ASN A 213 -13.41 -1.04 -0.15
N ARG A 214 -12.86 -2.15 -0.64
CA ARG A 214 -13.59 -3.15 -1.45
C ARG A 214 -14.76 -3.76 -0.70
N LEU A 215 -14.63 -4.02 0.60
CA LEU A 215 -15.76 -4.47 1.41
C LEU A 215 -16.82 -3.36 1.58
N ALA A 216 -16.40 -2.12 1.83
CA ALA A 216 -17.30 -1.01 2.13
C ALA A 216 -18.25 -0.66 0.99
N ILE A 217 -17.83 -0.82 -0.27
CA ILE A 217 -18.68 -0.56 -1.44
C ILE A 217 -19.77 -1.62 -1.65
N GLN A 218 -19.60 -2.85 -1.14
CA GLN A 218 -20.55 -3.95 -1.39
C GLN A 218 -22.00 -3.56 -1.05
N ARG A 219 -22.21 -2.90 0.10
CA ARG A 219 -23.55 -2.48 0.55
C ARG A 219 -24.25 -1.47 -0.37
N LEU A 220 -23.50 -0.79 -1.24
CA LEU A 220 -24.00 0.20 -2.20
C LEU A 220 -24.30 -0.42 -3.56
N CYS A 221 -23.79 -1.63 -3.82
CA CYS A 221 -23.82 -2.25 -5.14
C CYS A 221 -25.00 -3.20 -5.36
N LYS A 222 -25.77 -3.56 -4.32
CA LYS A 222 -26.92 -4.44 -4.49
C LYS A 222 -27.95 -3.79 -5.43
N ASP A 223 -28.41 -4.55 -6.42
CA ASP A 223 -29.39 -4.13 -7.43
C ASP A 223 -28.95 -2.89 -8.27
N ALA A 224 -27.66 -2.55 -8.25
CA ALA A 224 -27.09 -1.37 -8.89
C ALA A 224 -26.44 -1.68 -10.25
N SER A 225 -26.41 -0.69 -11.17
CA SER A 225 -25.44 -0.67 -12.27
C SER A 225 -24.14 0.03 -11.82
N VAL A 226 -23.00 -0.64 -12.01
CA VAL A 226 -21.71 -0.20 -11.47
C VAL A 226 -20.68 -0.01 -12.59
N LEU A 227 -19.95 1.10 -12.54
CA LEU A 227 -18.76 1.34 -13.37
C LEU A 227 -17.52 1.36 -12.46
N ASP A 228 -16.58 0.45 -12.69
CA ASP A 228 -15.31 0.38 -11.97
C ASP A 228 -14.16 0.78 -12.89
N CYS A 229 -13.67 2.01 -12.72
CA CYS A 229 -12.57 2.55 -13.51
C CYS A 229 -11.23 2.28 -12.86
N PHE A 230 -10.23 1.92 -13.69
CA PHE A 230 -8.91 1.47 -13.23
C PHE A 230 -9.02 0.17 -12.43
N THR A 231 -9.84 -0.77 -12.93
CA THR A 231 -10.26 -1.98 -12.22
C THR A 231 -9.10 -2.94 -11.91
N HIS A 232 -7.97 -2.81 -12.61
CA HIS A 232 -6.84 -3.72 -12.53
C HIS A 232 -7.30 -5.17 -12.79
N THR A 233 -7.11 -6.06 -11.82
CA THR A 233 -7.51 -7.47 -11.86
C THR A 233 -8.97 -7.70 -11.44
N GLY A 234 -9.81 -6.67 -11.48
CA GLY A 234 -11.25 -6.74 -11.23
C GLY A 234 -11.65 -6.60 -9.77
N SER A 235 -10.76 -6.14 -8.88
CA SER A 235 -10.95 -6.34 -7.44
C SER A 235 -12.20 -5.63 -6.87
N PHE A 236 -12.46 -4.38 -7.27
CA PHE A 236 -13.68 -3.65 -6.92
C PHE A 236 -14.90 -4.18 -7.69
N ALA A 237 -14.78 -4.36 -9.01
CA ALA A 237 -15.85 -4.89 -9.86
C ALA A 237 -16.41 -6.24 -9.36
N LEU A 238 -15.54 -7.15 -8.93
CA LEU A 238 -15.95 -8.46 -8.41
C LEU A 238 -16.61 -8.36 -7.03
N ASN A 239 -16.17 -7.43 -6.18
CA ASN A 239 -16.85 -7.14 -4.92
C ASN A 239 -18.25 -6.56 -5.17
N ALA A 240 -18.42 -5.70 -6.18
CA ALA A 240 -19.74 -5.24 -6.61
C ALA A 240 -20.61 -6.39 -7.15
N GLY A 241 -20.03 -7.27 -7.96
CA GLY A 241 -20.73 -8.41 -8.55
C GLY A 241 -21.23 -9.43 -7.51
N ILE A 242 -20.40 -9.79 -6.53
CA ILE A 242 -20.79 -10.73 -5.46
C ILE A 242 -21.83 -10.10 -4.51
N ALA A 243 -21.83 -8.78 -4.37
CA ALA A 243 -22.82 -8.04 -3.59
C ALA A 243 -24.21 -7.96 -4.25
N GLY A 244 -24.35 -8.46 -5.48
CA GLY A 244 -25.63 -8.52 -6.18
C GLY A 244 -25.91 -7.32 -7.09
N ALA A 245 -24.88 -6.66 -7.61
CA ALA A 245 -25.05 -5.70 -8.71
C ALA A 245 -25.76 -6.34 -9.91
N VAL A 246 -26.65 -5.58 -10.56
CA VAL A 246 -27.37 -6.03 -11.77
C VAL A 246 -26.40 -6.17 -12.93
N HIS A 247 -25.47 -5.21 -13.04
CA HIS A 247 -24.44 -5.20 -14.06
C HIS A 247 -23.22 -4.41 -13.56
N VAL A 248 -22.03 -4.90 -13.85
CA VAL A 248 -20.77 -4.24 -13.51
C VAL A 248 -19.88 -4.16 -14.74
N THR A 249 -19.46 -2.96 -15.10
CA THR A 249 -18.46 -2.71 -16.15
C THR A 249 -17.14 -2.33 -15.48
N GLY A 250 -16.15 -3.22 -15.51
CA GLY A 250 -14.78 -2.94 -15.11
C GLY A 250 -13.92 -2.47 -16.29
N VAL A 251 -13.06 -1.49 -16.07
CA VAL A 251 -12.27 -0.86 -17.14
C VAL A 251 -10.82 -0.72 -16.71
N ASP A 252 -9.89 -1.20 -17.54
CA ASP A 252 -8.46 -0.98 -17.38
C ASP A 252 -7.77 -0.76 -18.72
N ALA A 253 -6.68 0.00 -18.75
CA ALA A 253 -5.90 0.20 -19.97
C ALA A 253 -5.01 -1.01 -20.32
N SER A 254 -4.81 -1.94 -19.38
CA SER A 254 -3.99 -3.14 -19.57
C SER A 254 -4.84 -4.34 -19.95
N MET A 255 -4.67 -4.85 -21.18
CA MET A 255 -5.32 -6.09 -21.62
C MET A 255 -4.95 -7.27 -20.72
N LEU A 256 -3.71 -7.32 -20.23
CA LEU A 256 -3.26 -8.35 -19.29
C LEU A 256 -4.08 -8.32 -17.98
N ALA A 257 -4.32 -7.12 -17.44
CA ALA A 257 -5.14 -6.95 -16.24
C ALA A 257 -6.60 -7.34 -16.49
N VAL A 258 -7.16 -6.93 -17.64
CA VAL A 258 -8.52 -7.29 -18.09
C VAL A 258 -8.68 -8.81 -18.26
N GLU A 259 -7.72 -9.49 -18.85
CA GLU A 259 -7.74 -10.95 -19.00
C GLU A 259 -7.72 -11.65 -17.64
N GLN A 260 -6.89 -11.18 -16.71
CA GLN A 260 -6.88 -11.71 -15.35
C GLN A 260 -8.19 -11.41 -14.61
N ALA A 261 -8.78 -10.23 -14.80
CA ALA A 261 -10.08 -9.88 -14.24
C ALA A 261 -11.20 -10.80 -14.75
N ARG A 262 -11.18 -11.13 -16.05
CA ARG A 262 -12.12 -12.12 -16.65
C ARG A 262 -11.96 -13.51 -16.05
N LYS A 263 -10.72 -13.99 -15.85
CA LYS A 263 -10.46 -15.26 -15.15
C LYS A 263 -11.00 -15.24 -13.72
N ASN A 264 -10.77 -14.15 -13.00
CA ASN A 264 -11.31 -13.98 -11.65
C ASN A 264 -12.86 -13.93 -11.65
N ALA A 265 -13.51 -13.31 -12.65
CA ALA A 265 -14.97 -13.39 -12.78
C ALA A 265 -15.47 -14.81 -13.01
N GLN A 266 -14.81 -15.59 -13.88
CA GLN A 266 -15.16 -17.00 -14.11
C GLN A 266 -15.02 -17.82 -12.83
N LEU A 267 -13.91 -17.65 -12.10
CA LEU A 267 -13.65 -18.28 -10.81
C LEU A 267 -14.76 -18.01 -9.79
N ASN A 268 -15.39 -16.84 -9.85
CA ASN A 268 -16.49 -16.46 -8.94
C ASN A 268 -17.89 -16.65 -9.54
N GLN A 269 -18.01 -17.25 -10.74
CA GLN A 269 -19.29 -17.43 -11.44
C GLN A 269 -20.03 -16.10 -11.68
N LEU A 270 -19.27 -15.04 -11.96
CA LEU A 270 -19.77 -13.68 -12.17
C LEU A 270 -19.69 -13.22 -13.64
N SER A 271 -19.26 -14.08 -14.56
CA SER A 271 -19.03 -13.71 -15.97
C SER A 271 -20.26 -13.21 -16.73
N GLU A 272 -21.47 -13.54 -16.28
CA GLU A 272 -22.71 -13.02 -16.88
C GLU A 272 -23.09 -11.63 -16.37
N ARG A 273 -22.53 -11.20 -15.24
CA ARG A 273 -22.88 -9.96 -14.52
C ARG A 273 -21.76 -8.91 -14.51
N VAL A 274 -20.51 -9.36 -14.65
CA VAL A 274 -19.31 -8.51 -14.58
C VAL A 274 -18.58 -8.61 -15.90
N GLU A 275 -18.60 -7.53 -16.67
CA GLU A 275 -17.86 -7.39 -17.92
C GLU A 275 -16.60 -6.55 -17.72
N PHE A 276 -15.59 -6.80 -18.56
CA PHE A 276 -14.33 -6.05 -18.52
C PHE A 276 -13.95 -5.52 -19.90
N ILE A 277 -13.64 -4.23 -19.96
CA ILE A 277 -13.27 -3.48 -21.16
C ILE A 277 -11.81 -3.03 -21.05
N CYS A 278 -11.04 -3.25 -22.11
CA CYS A 278 -9.68 -2.73 -22.22
C CYS A 278 -9.70 -1.38 -22.94
N GLU A 279 -9.69 -0.28 -22.20
CA GLU A 279 -9.77 1.09 -22.73
C GLU A 279 -9.13 2.07 -21.73
N ASP A 280 -8.58 3.18 -22.22
CA ASP A 280 -8.13 4.25 -21.34
C ASP A 280 -9.35 4.96 -20.72
N VAL A 281 -9.39 5.03 -19.39
CA VAL A 281 -10.47 5.70 -18.65
C VAL A 281 -10.62 7.17 -19.06
N PHE A 282 -9.54 7.86 -19.42
CA PHE A 282 -9.60 9.24 -19.88
C PHE A 282 -10.29 9.40 -21.25
N GLU A 283 -10.32 8.34 -22.06
CA GLU A 283 -11.04 8.29 -23.34
C GLU A 283 -12.47 7.76 -23.15
N LEU A 284 -12.64 6.74 -22.31
CA LEU A 284 -13.92 6.10 -22.04
C LEU A 284 -14.93 7.05 -21.37
N LEU A 285 -14.52 7.76 -20.31
CA LEU A 285 -15.48 8.58 -19.53
C LEU A 285 -16.15 9.67 -20.39
N PRO A 286 -15.43 10.46 -21.21
CA PRO A 286 -16.07 11.38 -22.16
C PRO A 286 -16.98 10.71 -23.17
N ARG A 287 -16.62 9.52 -23.66
CA ARG A 287 -17.45 8.75 -24.60
C ARG A 287 -18.77 8.33 -23.97
N LEU A 288 -18.73 7.69 -22.78
CA LEU A 288 -19.92 7.30 -22.03
C LEU A 288 -20.81 8.51 -21.69
N GLU A 289 -20.21 9.66 -21.38
CA GLU A 289 -20.93 10.91 -21.14
C GLU A 289 -21.69 11.35 -22.40
N SER A 290 -21.03 11.32 -23.57
CA SER A 290 -21.66 11.68 -24.85
C SER A 290 -22.78 10.72 -25.28
N GLU A 291 -22.68 9.45 -24.86
CA GLU A 291 -23.71 8.43 -25.07
C GLU A 291 -24.89 8.56 -24.09
N GLY A 292 -24.83 9.49 -23.12
CA GLY A 292 -25.86 9.66 -22.11
C GLY A 292 -25.97 8.50 -21.12
N LYS A 293 -24.90 7.72 -20.96
CA LYS A 293 -24.87 6.59 -20.01
C LYS A 293 -24.92 7.12 -18.57
N GLN A 294 -25.56 6.34 -17.70
CA GLN A 294 -25.70 6.65 -16.29
C GLN A 294 -25.56 5.37 -15.45
N PHE A 295 -24.92 5.49 -14.30
CA PHE A 295 -24.64 4.41 -13.36
C PHE A 295 -25.18 4.76 -11.97
N ASP A 296 -25.54 3.74 -11.20
CA ASP A 296 -25.92 3.89 -9.79
C ASP A 296 -24.68 4.07 -8.91
N VAL A 297 -23.56 3.43 -9.26
CA VAL A 297 -22.28 3.54 -8.57
C VAL A 297 -21.14 3.69 -9.58
N VAL A 298 -20.26 4.67 -9.37
CA VAL A 298 -18.97 4.77 -10.09
C VAL A 298 -17.82 4.69 -9.09
N ILE A 299 -16.83 3.86 -9.39
CA ILE A 299 -15.62 3.64 -8.59
C ILE A 299 -14.42 4.15 -9.39
N LEU A 300 -13.57 4.96 -8.75
CA LEU A 300 -12.34 5.49 -9.31
C LEU A 300 -11.15 5.10 -8.41
N ASP A 301 -10.36 4.12 -8.84
CA ASP A 301 -9.09 3.75 -8.17
C ASP A 301 -7.86 3.96 -9.08
N PRO A 302 -7.57 5.21 -9.47
CA PRO A 302 -6.49 5.49 -10.40
C PRO A 302 -5.11 5.13 -9.82
N PRO A 303 -4.11 4.82 -10.67
CA PRO A 303 -2.73 4.76 -10.23
C PRO A 303 -2.28 6.12 -9.69
N ALA A 304 -1.21 6.13 -8.89
CA ALA A 304 -0.64 7.37 -8.38
C ALA A 304 -0.19 8.31 -9.51
N PHE A 305 -1.01 9.32 -9.84
CA PHE A 305 -0.68 10.36 -10.84
C PHE A 305 0.53 11.23 -10.47
N THR A 306 1.02 11.13 -9.23
CA THR A 306 2.25 11.79 -8.81
C THR A 306 3.09 10.89 -7.89
N LYS A 307 4.39 10.83 -8.19
CA LYS A 307 5.43 10.16 -7.39
C LYS A 307 6.43 11.15 -6.77
N SER A 308 6.19 12.46 -6.90
CA SER A 308 7.09 13.50 -6.41
C SER A 308 6.35 14.81 -6.14
N ARG A 309 6.92 15.70 -5.33
CA ARG A 309 6.34 17.04 -5.09
C ARG A 309 6.20 17.87 -6.37
N ASN A 310 7.10 17.70 -7.34
CA ASN A 310 7.12 18.51 -8.57
C ASN A 310 5.95 18.21 -9.52
N SER A 311 5.39 17.00 -9.46
CA SER A 311 4.30 16.54 -10.34
C SER A 311 2.89 16.76 -9.77
N ILE A 312 2.76 17.34 -8.57
CA ILE A 312 1.46 17.51 -7.89
C ILE A 312 0.45 18.29 -8.74
N LYS A 313 0.87 19.38 -9.41
CA LYS A 313 -0.05 20.19 -10.23
C LYS A 313 -0.72 19.40 -11.36
N ASN A 314 0.01 18.49 -11.99
CA ASN A 314 -0.54 17.65 -13.05
C ASN A 314 -1.45 16.56 -12.49
N ALA A 315 -1.09 15.98 -11.34
CA ALA A 315 -1.94 15.02 -10.65
C ALA A 315 -3.29 15.64 -10.27
N VAL A 316 -3.31 16.85 -9.70
CA VAL A 316 -4.56 17.57 -9.37
C VAL A 316 -5.46 17.73 -10.59
N LYS A 317 -4.90 18.08 -11.76
CA LYS A 317 -5.69 18.17 -13.01
C LYS A 317 -6.31 16.82 -13.39
N GLY A 318 -5.52 15.75 -13.35
CA GLY A 318 -5.99 14.39 -13.66
C GLY A 318 -7.09 13.94 -12.71
N TYR A 319 -6.88 14.05 -11.40
CA TYR A 319 -7.88 13.71 -10.39
C TYR A 319 -9.17 14.51 -10.54
N ARG A 320 -9.06 15.83 -10.79
CA ARG A 320 -10.23 16.68 -11.01
C ARG A 320 -11.02 16.23 -12.24
N GLU A 321 -10.35 15.92 -13.35
CA GLU A 321 -11.01 15.49 -14.59
C GLU A 321 -11.80 14.19 -14.39
N ILE A 322 -11.17 13.14 -13.86
CA ILE A 322 -11.86 11.84 -13.70
C ILE A 322 -13.03 11.93 -12.72
N ASN A 323 -12.90 12.69 -11.62
CA ASN A 323 -13.98 12.85 -10.65
C ASN A 323 -15.13 13.67 -11.23
N LEU A 324 -14.83 14.72 -12.00
CA LEU A 324 -15.81 15.53 -12.71
C LEU A 324 -16.63 14.67 -13.67
N ARG A 325 -15.97 13.87 -14.51
CA ARG A 325 -16.64 13.00 -15.48
C ARG A 325 -17.45 11.90 -14.81
N ALA A 326 -16.90 11.27 -13.78
CA ALA A 326 -17.63 10.28 -13.00
C ALA A 326 -18.92 10.84 -12.41
N MET A 327 -18.89 12.05 -11.83
CA MET A 327 -20.10 12.70 -11.29
C MET A 327 -21.17 12.97 -12.35
N LYS A 328 -20.80 13.24 -13.60
CA LYS A 328 -21.76 13.38 -14.70
C LYS A 328 -22.39 12.06 -15.12
N LEU A 329 -21.70 10.94 -14.90
CA LEU A 329 -22.16 9.60 -15.21
C LEU A 329 -22.98 8.95 -14.07
N ILE A 330 -23.14 9.63 -12.94
CA ILE A 330 -23.88 9.10 -11.79
C ILE A 330 -25.30 9.67 -11.79
N LYS A 331 -26.29 8.78 -11.60
CA LYS A 331 -27.71 9.16 -11.46
C LYS A 331 -27.91 10.03 -10.21
N ASP A 332 -28.95 10.86 -10.20
CA ASP A 332 -29.38 11.58 -8.98
C ASP A 332 -29.62 10.59 -7.84
N GLY A 333 -28.92 10.79 -6.72
CA GLY A 333 -28.96 9.89 -5.55
C GLY A 333 -28.04 8.67 -5.62
N GLY A 334 -27.29 8.49 -6.71
CA GLY A 334 -26.26 7.46 -6.86
C GLY A 334 -24.97 7.77 -6.09
N TYR A 335 -23.93 6.95 -6.27
CA TYR A 335 -22.72 6.99 -5.44
C TYR A 335 -21.42 7.10 -6.23
N LEU A 336 -20.49 7.89 -5.71
CA LEU A 336 -19.11 7.99 -6.16
C LEU A 336 -18.20 7.40 -5.07
N ALA A 337 -17.41 6.39 -5.41
CA ALA A 337 -16.26 5.95 -4.62
C ALA A 337 -14.98 6.39 -5.33
N THR A 338 -14.10 7.14 -4.68
CA THR A 338 -12.92 7.74 -5.33
C THR A 338 -11.72 7.75 -4.39
N CYS A 339 -10.55 7.39 -4.91
CA CYS A 339 -9.34 7.36 -4.10
C CYS A 339 -8.10 7.95 -4.74
N SER A 340 -7.12 8.18 -3.87
CA SER A 340 -5.75 8.49 -4.22
C SER A 340 -4.81 7.65 -3.36
N CYS A 341 -3.85 6.99 -3.98
CA CYS A 341 -2.81 6.19 -3.31
C CYS A 341 -1.45 6.93 -3.21
N SER A 342 -1.43 8.25 -3.41
CA SER A 342 -0.19 9.04 -3.34
C SER A 342 -0.06 9.76 -2.00
N HIS A 343 1.08 9.58 -1.32
CA HIS A 343 1.42 10.38 -0.15
C HIS A 343 1.47 11.88 -0.47
N PHE A 344 1.90 12.27 -1.68
CA PHE A 344 1.95 13.68 -2.11
C PHE A 344 0.58 14.27 -2.43
N MET A 345 -0.45 13.44 -2.59
CA MET A 345 -1.84 13.87 -2.63
C MET A 345 -2.38 13.76 -1.22
N ASP A 346 -2.08 14.76 -0.40
CA ASP A 346 -2.53 14.79 0.99
C ASP A 346 -4.07 14.91 1.08
N PHE A 347 -4.57 14.73 2.30
CA PHE A 347 -6.00 14.74 2.58
C PHE A 347 -6.66 16.06 2.14
N GLU A 348 -6.06 17.20 2.50
CA GLU A 348 -6.63 18.52 2.22
C GLU A 348 -6.67 18.79 0.71
N LEU A 349 -5.60 18.46 0.00
CA LEU A 349 -5.49 18.65 -1.44
C LEU A 349 -6.45 17.74 -2.22
N PHE A 350 -6.59 16.48 -1.81
CA PHE A 350 -7.56 15.58 -2.43
C PHE A 350 -9.00 16.05 -2.20
N THR A 351 -9.34 16.42 -0.97
CA THR A 351 -10.65 16.96 -0.61
C THR A 351 -10.99 18.21 -1.43
N LYS A 352 -10.05 19.16 -1.52
CA LYS A 352 -10.22 20.36 -2.34
C LYS A 352 -10.40 20.03 -3.83
N THR A 353 -9.67 19.05 -4.34
CA THR A 353 -9.74 18.64 -5.74
C THR A 353 -11.11 18.05 -6.09
N ILE A 354 -11.67 17.20 -5.21
CA ILE A 354 -13.01 16.63 -5.38
C ILE A 354 -14.08 17.73 -5.30
N HIS A 355 -13.96 18.64 -4.33
CA HIS A 355 -14.90 19.76 -4.18
C HIS A 355 -14.94 20.63 -5.45
N GLN A 356 -13.78 20.98 -6.00
CA GLN A 356 -13.69 21.72 -7.26
C GLN A 356 -14.29 20.96 -8.45
N ALA A 357 -14.18 19.63 -8.48
CA ALA A 357 -14.80 18.82 -9.51
C ALA A 357 -16.32 18.86 -9.40
N ALA A 358 -16.86 18.77 -8.17
CA ALA A 358 -18.30 18.81 -7.90
C ALA A 358 -18.92 20.16 -8.24
N ASP A 359 -18.28 21.26 -7.83
CA ASP A 359 -18.70 22.63 -8.14
C ASP A 359 -18.81 22.86 -9.65
N HIS A 360 -17.86 22.32 -10.42
CA HIS A 360 -17.84 22.47 -11.88
C HIS A 360 -19.07 21.85 -12.55
N VAL A 361 -19.56 20.73 -12.01
CA VAL A 361 -20.70 20.00 -12.59
C VAL A 361 -22.01 20.26 -11.88
N HIS A 362 -22.03 21.25 -10.97
CA HIS A 362 -23.21 21.63 -10.20
C HIS A 362 -23.86 20.44 -9.48
N ARG A 363 -23.03 19.55 -8.92
CA ARG A 363 -23.46 18.39 -8.12
C ARG A 363 -23.13 18.63 -6.67
N ARG A 364 -24.06 18.28 -5.77
CA ARG A 364 -23.84 18.27 -4.33
C ARG A 364 -23.36 16.90 -3.89
N LEU A 365 -22.31 16.87 -3.07
CA LEU A 365 -21.77 15.65 -2.49
C LEU A 365 -22.18 15.54 -1.02
N ARG A 366 -22.85 14.43 -0.68
CA ARG A 366 -23.07 14.04 0.71
C ARG A 366 -22.08 12.95 1.08
N GLN A 367 -21.15 13.25 1.97
CA GLN A 367 -20.16 12.27 2.41
C GLN A 367 -20.84 11.12 3.16
N VAL A 368 -20.64 9.90 2.66
CA VAL A 368 -21.06 8.67 3.32
C VAL A 368 -19.94 8.22 4.25
N GLU A 369 -18.73 8.07 3.72
CA GLU A 369 -17.56 7.64 4.47
C GLU A 369 -16.28 8.28 3.94
N PHE A 370 -15.32 8.44 4.85
CA PHE A 370 -13.92 8.61 4.53
C PHE A 370 -13.15 7.43 5.10
N ARG A 371 -12.30 6.81 4.29
CA ARG A 371 -11.50 5.64 4.65
C ARG A 371 -10.06 5.81 4.19
N THR A 372 -9.20 4.94 4.71
CA THR A 372 -7.76 4.91 4.42
C THR A 372 -7.36 3.50 3.94
N GLN A 373 -6.05 3.27 3.81
CA GLN A 373 -5.49 1.93 3.68
C GLN A 373 -5.94 1.01 4.83
N ALA A 374 -5.98 -0.30 4.56
CA ALA A 374 -6.33 -1.33 5.53
C ALA A 374 -5.40 -1.33 6.76
N PRO A 375 -5.87 -1.75 7.95
CA PRO A 375 -5.07 -1.70 9.19
C PRO A 375 -3.78 -2.50 9.16
N ASP A 376 -3.64 -3.51 8.30
CA ASP A 376 -2.40 -4.26 8.07
C ASP A 376 -1.31 -3.44 7.34
N HIS A 377 -1.64 -2.22 6.93
CA HIS A 377 -0.74 -1.15 6.49
C HIS A 377 -0.78 0.01 7.52
N PRO A 378 -0.27 -0.18 8.77
CA PRO A 378 -0.58 0.74 9.85
C PRO A 378 -0.08 2.16 9.56
N ILE A 379 -0.94 3.14 9.83
CA ILE A 379 -0.60 4.56 9.74
C ILE A 379 0.05 4.99 11.05
N LEU A 380 1.34 5.32 10.98
CA LEU A 380 2.09 5.89 12.09
C LEU A 380 1.90 7.40 12.13
N TRP A 381 1.37 7.89 13.25
CA TRP A 381 1.16 9.33 13.47
C TRP A 381 2.45 10.15 13.55
N ALA A 382 3.58 9.48 13.80
CA ALA A 382 4.87 10.13 13.83
C ALA A 382 5.67 9.99 12.53
N ALA A 383 5.05 9.43 11.49
CA ALA A 383 5.65 9.22 10.18
C ALA A 383 4.58 9.42 9.10
N ASP A 384 4.41 10.67 8.67
CA ASP A 384 3.39 11.07 7.68
C ASP A 384 3.48 10.25 6.39
N GLU A 385 4.68 9.81 6.01
CA GLU A 385 4.94 8.96 4.84
C GLU A 385 4.22 7.60 4.90
N SER A 386 3.88 7.11 6.09
CA SER A 386 3.10 5.88 6.26
C SER A 386 1.66 6.06 5.80
N TYR A 387 1.14 7.29 5.77
CA TYR A 387 -0.21 7.61 5.32
C TYR A 387 -0.21 7.99 3.84
N TYR A 388 -0.74 7.11 2.99
CA TYR A 388 -0.71 7.32 1.54
C TYR A 388 -2.06 7.14 0.85
N LEU A 389 -3.00 6.37 1.40
CA LEU A 389 -4.27 6.06 0.75
C LEU A 389 -5.42 6.87 1.34
N LYS A 390 -6.13 7.62 0.48
CA LYS A 390 -7.34 8.39 0.79
C LYS A 390 -8.47 7.79 -0.03
N PHE A 391 -9.57 7.39 0.59
CA PHE A 391 -10.73 6.82 -0.09
C PHE A 391 -12.00 7.49 0.40
N TYR A 392 -12.71 8.16 -0.50
CA TYR A 392 -13.99 8.79 -0.22
C TYR A 392 -15.14 8.02 -0.84
N VAL A 393 -16.26 7.98 -0.13
CA VAL A 393 -17.55 7.56 -0.66
C VAL A 393 -18.54 8.72 -0.49
N PHE A 394 -19.14 9.15 -1.59
CA PHE A 394 -20.16 10.19 -1.61
C PHE A 394 -21.44 9.67 -2.23
N GLN A 395 -22.58 10.12 -1.71
CA GLN A 395 -23.81 10.18 -2.49
C GLN A 395 -23.77 11.45 -3.34
N VAL A 396 -24.04 11.32 -4.63
CA VAL A 396 -24.10 12.42 -5.60
C VAL A 396 -25.55 12.86 -5.76
N VAL A 397 -25.84 14.14 -5.57
CA VAL A 397 -27.19 14.70 -5.59
C VAL A 397 -27.24 15.89 -6.53
N ASP A 398 -28.29 16.00 -7.33
CA ASP A 398 -28.55 17.19 -8.14
C ASP A 398 -28.85 18.42 -7.29
N GLU A 399 -28.32 19.57 -7.72
CA GLU A 399 -28.71 20.86 -7.17
C GLU A 399 -30.09 21.25 -7.73
N LYS A 400 -31.15 20.86 -6.99
CA LYS A 400 -32.55 21.20 -7.30
C LYS A 400 -32.96 22.55 -6.71
#